data_AF-A0A966WMD4-F1
#
_entry.id   AF-A0A966WMD4-F1
#
_cell.length_a   1.000
_cell.length_b   1.000
_cell.length_c   1.000
_cell.angle_alpha   90.00
_cell.angle_beta   90.00
_cell.angle_gamma   90.00
#
_symmetry.space_group_name_H-M   'P 1'
#
loop_
_entity.id
_entity.type
_entity.pdbx_description
1 polymer ?
#
loop_
_entity_poly.entity_id
_entity_poly.type
_entity_poly.pdbx_seq_one_letter_code
_entity_poly.pdbx_strand_id
1 'polypeptide(L)'
;MYRLQTVLCITGVSLLLACSPAPNVQVPVRAVKVLQVSESILSTQAEFAGEVRARVEARVGFRVPGKLTARYVELGQRVKAGQLLAEMDAQDYRLSVDSARASLNAAQTNRDLAAADFKRYKELRDKEFISGAELERRESSLKAAQSQFEQA
;
A
#
# COMPACT_ATOMS: atom_id res chain seq x y z
N MET A 1 -86.60 99.36 18.06
CA MET A 1 -85.41 99.34 17.17
C MET A 1 -84.15 98.68 17.78
N TYR A 2 -84.21 98.01 18.95
CA TYR A 2 -83.04 97.37 19.59
C TYR A 2 -82.87 95.86 19.30
N ARG A 3 -83.89 95.20 18.71
CA ARG A 3 -83.88 93.73 18.47
C ARG A 3 -83.14 93.30 17.19
N LEU A 4 -82.87 94.22 16.27
CA LEU A 4 -82.16 93.90 15.02
C LEU A 4 -80.62 94.00 15.19
N GLN A 5 -80.15 94.78 16.17
CA GLN A 5 -78.74 95.01 16.43
C GLN A 5 -78.06 93.86 17.19
N THR A 6 -78.81 93.11 18.01
CA THR A 6 -78.29 91.94 18.73
C THR A 6 -78.04 90.73 17.83
N VAL A 7 -78.79 90.59 16.72
CA VAL A 7 -78.65 89.45 15.79
C VAL A 7 -77.40 89.59 14.91
N LEU A 8 -77.04 90.83 14.53
CA LEU A 8 -75.84 91.10 13.73
C LEU A 8 -74.52 90.91 14.51
N CYS A 9 -74.54 91.11 15.84
CA CYS A 9 -73.37 90.87 16.67
C CYS A 9 -73.10 89.37 16.90
N ILE A 10 -74.12 88.51 16.97
CA ILE A 10 -73.94 87.07 17.25
C ILE A 10 -73.39 86.33 16.02
N THR A 11 -73.76 86.73 14.80
CA THR A 11 -73.20 86.14 13.57
C THR A 11 -71.73 86.51 13.33
N GLY A 12 -71.28 87.69 13.79
CA GLY A 12 -69.88 88.09 13.70
C GLY A 12 -68.93 87.25 14.58
N VAL A 13 -69.37 86.86 15.78
CA VAL A 13 -68.54 86.11 16.74
C VAL A 13 -68.31 84.67 16.28
N SER A 14 -69.25 84.07 15.53
CA SER A 14 -69.08 82.71 14.97
C SER A 14 -68.00 82.61 13.89
N LEU A 15 -67.71 83.69 13.14
CA LEU A 15 -66.66 83.67 12.11
C LEU A 15 -65.25 83.80 12.69
N LEU A 16 -65.09 84.27 13.93
CA LEU A 16 -63.78 84.50 14.56
C LEU A 16 -63.22 83.24 15.26
N LEU A 17 -64.04 82.21 15.48
CA LEU A 17 -63.62 80.93 16.08
C LEU A 17 -63.08 79.91 15.06
N ALA A 18 -63.04 80.25 13.76
CA ALA A 18 -62.62 79.34 12.69
C ALA A 18 -61.11 79.37 12.37
N CYS A 19 -60.33 80.26 13.00
CA CYS A 19 -58.88 80.36 12.78
C CYS A 19 -58.09 79.70 13.93
N SER A 20 -57.89 78.38 13.84
CA SER A 20 -56.90 77.64 14.64
C SER A 20 -55.79 77.12 13.72
N PRO A 21 -54.49 77.32 14.01
CA PRO A 21 -53.40 76.75 13.22
C PRO A 21 -53.35 75.21 13.36
N ALA A 22 -53.08 74.52 12.24
CA ALA A 22 -53.11 73.06 12.14
C ALA A 22 -51.88 72.38 12.79
N PRO A 23 -52.02 71.17 13.38
CA PRO A 23 -50.92 70.48 14.05
C PRO A 23 -49.91 69.87 13.07
N ASN A 24 -48.63 69.96 13.42
CA ASN A 24 -47.50 69.38 12.67
C ASN A 24 -47.58 67.84 12.68
N VAL A 25 -47.90 67.27 11.52
CA VAL A 25 -47.99 65.81 11.32
C VAL A 25 -46.58 65.26 11.08
N GLN A 26 -46.00 64.63 12.10
CA GLN A 26 -44.76 63.87 11.94
C GLN A 26 -45.04 62.64 11.07
N VAL A 27 -44.38 62.56 9.92
CA VAL A 27 -44.54 61.46 8.96
C VAL A 27 -44.06 60.16 9.60
N PRO A 28 -44.87 59.07 9.62
CA PRO A 28 -44.46 57.83 10.27
C PRO A 28 -43.30 57.18 9.49
N VAL A 29 -42.16 57.01 10.16
CA VAL A 29 -40.98 56.36 9.60
C VAL A 29 -41.30 54.90 9.29
N ARG A 30 -41.21 54.53 8.01
CA ARG A 30 -41.52 53.19 7.52
C ARG A 30 -40.39 52.23 7.91
N ALA A 31 -40.67 51.33 8.84
CA ALA A 31 -39.68 50.33 9.26
C ALA A 31 -39.36 49.37 8.10
N VAL A 32 -38.08 49.21 7.80
CA VAL A 32 -37.57 48.23 6.85
C VAL A 32 -36.83 47.13 7.60
N LYS A 33 -37.02 45.89 7.17
CA LYS A 33 -36.35 44.74 7.79
C LYS A 33 -34.94 44.63 7.21
N VAL A 34 -33.94 44.89 8.04
CA VAL A 34 -32.53 44.72 7.69
C VAL A 34 -31.99 43.42 8.30
N LEU A 35 -31.10 42.75 7.57
CA LEU A 35 -30.31 41.62 8.05
C LEU A 35 -28.85 42.04 8.04
N GLN A 36 -28.20 41.94 9.20
CA GLN A 36 -26.77 42.18 9.34
C GLN A 36 -26.02 40.93 8.88
N VAL A 37 -25.23 41.07 7.80
CA VAL A 37 -24.40 39.98 7.27
C VAL A 37 -23.08 39.97 8.05
N SER A 38 -22.76 38.84 8.66
CA SER A 38 -21.47 38.58 9.30
C SER A 38 -20.66 37.61 8.46
N GLU A 39 -19.34 37.82 8.38
CA GLU A 39 -18.44 36.86 7.77
C GLU A 39 -18.39 35.59 8.62
N SER A 40 -18.83 34.48 8.05
CA SER A 40 -18.68 33.14 8.62
C SER A 40 -17.81 32.33 7.68
N ILE A 41 -16.78 31.69 8.20
CA ILE A 41 -15.94 30.80 7.41
C ILE A 41 -16.78 29.56 7.06
N LEU A 42 -17.20 29.46 5.81
CA LEU A 42 -17.87 28.28 5.28
C LEU A 42 -16.80 27.22 5.01
N SER A 43 -16.65 26.26 5.93
CA SER A 43 -15.83 25.08 5.69
C SER A 43 -16.60 24.10 4.79
N THR A 44 -16.47 24.25 3.47
CA THR A 44 -16.97 23.24 2.52
C THR A 44 -16.10 22.00 2.65
N GLN A 45 -16.64 20.96 3.28
CA GLN A 45 -16.01 19.65 3.33
C GLN A 45 -16.37 18.91 2.03
N ALA A 46 -15.38 18.63 1.20
CA ALA A 46 -15.59 17.87 -0.04
C ALA A 46 -15.56 16.37 0.28
N GLU A 47 -16.67 15.69 0.03
CA GLU A 47 -16.77 14.23 0.15
C GLU A 47 -16.41 13.58 -1.19
N PHE A 48 -15.50 12.61 -1.13
CA PHE A 48 -15.08 11.85 -2.30
C PHE A 48 -15.27 10.36 -2.02
N ALA A 49 -15.72 9.61 -3.03
CA ALA A 49 -15.71 8.16 -2.97
C ALA A 49 -14.26 7.67 -3.10
N GLY A 50 -13.83 6.83 -2.16
CA GLY A 50 -12.51 6.21 -2.16
C GLY A 50 -12.59 4.76 -1.70
N GLU A 51 -11.66 3.94 -2.17
CA GLU A 51 -11.55 2.54 -1.79
C GLU A 51 -10.36 2.36 -0.84
N VAL A 52 -10.56 1.68 0.29
CA VAL A 52 -9.48 1.33 1.21
C VAL A 52 -8.90 -0.02 0.78
N ARG A 53 -7.61 -0.03 0.44
CA ARG A 53 -6.87 -1.25 0.10
C ARG A 53 -5.76 -1.51 1.10
N ALA A 54 -5.39 -2.78 1.24
CA ALA A 54 -4.24 -3.16 2.05
C ALA A 54 -2.97 -2.54 1.47
N ARG A 55 -2.08 -2.01 2.33
CA ARG A 55 -0.79 -1.47 1.90
C ARG A 55 0.08 -2.53 1.20
N VAL A 56 -0.03 -3.79 1.62
CA VAL A 56 0.66 -4.94 1.04
C VAL A 56 -0.33 -6.10 0.96
N GLU A 57 -0.53 -6.62 -0.24
CA GLU A 57 -1.33 -7.82 -0.48
C GLU A 57 -0.39 -8.93 -0.98
N ALA A 58 -0.40 -10.08 -0.31
CA ALA A 58 0.38 -11.25 -0.71
C ALA A 58 -0.58 -12.39 -1.12
N ARG A 59 -0.58 -12.75 -2.40
CA ARG A 59 -1.22 -14.00 -2.85
C ARG A 59 -0.32 -15.17 -2.48
N VAL A 60 -0.72 -15.89 -1.44
CA VAL A 60 -0.06 -17.13 -1.03
C VAL A 60 -0.53 -18.26 -1.94
N GLY A 61 0.42 -18.92 -2.59
CA GLY A 61 0.17 -20.08 -3.44
C GLY A 61 1.40 -20.97 -3.47
N PHE A 62 1.24 -22.19 -3.98
CA PHE A 62 2.32 -23.15 -4.08
C PHE A 62 3.11 -22.91 -5.37
N ARG A 63 4.45 -22.94 -5.28
CA ARG A 63 5.35 -22.80 -6.45
C ARG A 63 5.47 -24.09 -7.26
N VAL A 64 5.13 -25.21 -6.64
CA VAL A 64 5.24 -26.55 -7.19
C VAL A 64 3.88 -27.23 -7.15
N PRO A 65 3.52 -28.02 -8.16
CA PRO A 65 2.31 -28.83 -8.12
C PRO A 65 2.49 -30.00 -7.14
N GLY A 66 1.42 -30.38 -6.44
CA GLY A 66 1.45 -31.51 -5.51
C GLY A 66 0.19 -31.58 -4.67
N LYS A 67 0.04 -32.67 -3.92
CA LYS A 67 -1.10 -32.88 -3.02
C LYS A 67 -0.86 -32.15 -1.70
N LEU A 68 -1.92 -31.61 -1.10
CA LEU A 68 -1.85 -31.03 0.24
C LEU A 68 -1.87 -32.15 1.27
N THR A 69 -0.85 -32.25 2.10
CA THR A 69 -0.74 -33.23 3.19
C THR A 69 -1.42 -32.71 4.45
N ALA A 70 -1.16 -31.45 4.80
CA ALA A 70 -1.70 -30.83 6.01
C ALA A 70 -1.88 -29.32 5.85
N ARG A 71 -2.86 -28.75 6.55
CA ARG A 71 -3.02 -27.30 6.71
C ARG A 71 -2.92 -26.97 8.19
N TYR A 72 -2.06 -26.02 8.53
CA TYR A 72 -1.71 -25.67 9.91
C TYR A 72 -2.32 -24.34 10.37
N VAL A 73 -3.01 -23.63 9.48
CA VAL A 73 -3.65 -22.34 9.77
C VAL A 73 -5.10 -22.32 9.30
N GLU A 74 -5.93 -21.58 10.02
CA GLU A 74 -7.33 -21.37 9.70
C GLU A 74 -7.56 -20.02 9.00
N LEU A 75 -8.69 -19.94 8.29
CA LEU A 75 -9.09 -18.71 7.60
C LEU A 75 -9.29 -17.57 8.60
N GLY A 76 -8.71 -16.40 8.32
CA GLY A 76 -8.78 -15.22 9.19
C GLY A 76 -7.75 -15.19 10.33
N GLN A 77 -6.93 -16.22 10.49
CA GLN A 77 -5.87 -16.25 11.49
C GLN A 77 -4.71 -15.31 11.10
N ARG A 78 -4.17 -14.55 12.07
CA ARG A 78 -2.94 -13.77 11.86
C ARG A 78 -1.73 -14.69 11.82
N VAL A 79 -0.87 -14.51 10.83
CA VAL A 79 0.34 -15.32 10.61
C VAL A 79 1.58 -14.43 10.58
N LYS A 80 2.73 -15.01 10.91
CA LYS A 80 4.05 -14.34 10.85
C LYS A 80 4.84 -14.79 9.64
N ALA A 81 5.82 -13.98 9.20
CA ALA A 81 6.75 -14.38 8.15
C ALA A 81 7.53 -15.65 8.56
N GLY A 82 7.63 -16.60 7.63
CA GLY A 82 8.29 -17.90 7.87
C GLY A 82 7.43 -18.94 8.59
N GLN A 83 6.19 -18.63 8.97
CA GLN A 83 5.28 -19.61 9.56
C GLN A 83 4.80 -20.62 8.51
N LEU A 84 4.87 -21.91 8.84
CA LEU A 84 4.32 -22.97 8.01
C LEU A 84 2.80 -22.85 7.96
N LEU A 85 2.24 -22.65 6.76
CA LEU A 85 0.81 -22.49 6.54
C LEU A 85 0.17 -23.82 6.15
N ALA A 86 0.83 -24.55 5.26
CA ALA A 86 0.42 -25.85 4.79
C ALA A 86 1.63 -26.64 4.30
N GLU A 87 1.52 -27.96 4.35
CA GLU A 87 2.54 -28.89 3.89
C GLU A 87 2.00 -29.67 2.70
N MET A 88 2.84 -29.82 1.69
CA MET A 88 2.55 -30.58 0.49
C MET A 88 3.30 -31.90 0.50
N ASP A 89 2.75 -32.89 -0.18
CA ASP A 89 3.44 -34.13 -0.46
C ASP A 89 4.65 -33.84 -1.38
N ALA A 90 5.84 -34.07 -0.83
CA ALA A 90 7.11 -33.77 -1.48
C ALA A 90 7.91 -35.05 -1.83
N GLN A 91 7.29 -36.24 -1.86
CA GLN A 91 8.01 -37.49 -2.14
C GLN A 91 8.84 -37.41 -3.43
N ASP A 92 8.25 -36.98 -4.54
CA ASP A 92 8.97 -36.87 -5.84
C ASP A 92 10.14 -35.87 -5.77
N TYR A 93 9.96 -34.77 -5.05
CA TYR A 93 11.02 -33.78 -4.83
C TYR A 93 12.12 -34.30 -3.92
N ARG A 94 11.77 -35.08 -2.89
CA ARG A 94 12.76 -35.75 -2.03
C ARG A 94 13.60 -36.73 -2.83
N LEU A 95 12.98 -37.55 -3.67
CA LEU A 95 13.69 -38.46 -4.58
C LEU A 95 14.60 -37.69 -5.55
N SER A 96 14.14 -36.55 -6.08
CA SER A 96 14.96 -35.69 -6.93
C SER A 96 16.17 -35.09 -6.19
N VAL A 97 15.98 -34.63 -4.95
CA VAL A 97 17.07 -34.14 -4.08
C VAL A 97 18.06 -35.25 -3.76
N ASP A 98 17.57 -36.45 -3.44
CA ASP A 98 18.41 -37.60 -3.14
C ASP A 98 19.21 -38.04 -4.38
N SER A 99 18.58 -38.03 -5.55
CA SER A 99 19.27 -38.28 -6.84
C SER A 99 20.34 -37.24 -7.13
N ALA A 100 20.05 -35.94 -6.96
CA ALA A 100 21.01 -34.88 -7.17
C ALA A 100 22.19 -35.00 -6.20
N ARG A 101 21.92 -35.33 -4.93
CA ARG A 101 22.95 -35.58 -3.92
C ARG A 101 23.81 -36.80 -4.26
N ALA A 102 23.21 -37.86 -4.79
CA ALA A 102 23.97 -39.02 -5.27
C ALA A 102 24.90 -38.65 -6.44
N SER A 103 24.42 -37.86 -7.40
CA SER A 103 25.23 -37.35 -8.52
C SER A 103 26.40 -36.47 -8.04
N LEU A 104 26.16 -35.57 -7.08
CA LEU A 104 27.20 -34.75 -6.45
C LEU A 104 28.26 -35.62 -5.77
N ASN A 105 27.84 -36.62 -5.00
CA ASN A 105 28.74 -37.55 -4.32
C ASN A 105 29.58 -38.38 -5.32
N ALA A 106 28.97 -38.80 -6.44
CA ALA A 106 29.68 -39.51 -7.50
C ALA A 106 30.73 -38.61 -8.16
N ALA A 107 30.38 -37.35 -8.47
CA ALA A 107 31.31 -36.37 -9.04
C ALA A 107 32.47 -36.05 -8.08
N GLN A 108 32.17 -35.88 -6.78
CA GLN A 108 33.19 -35.68 -5.74
C GLN A 108 34.17 -36.87 -5.69
N THR A 109 33.64 -38.09 -5.68
CA THR A 109 34.47 -39.32 -5.66
C THR A 109 35.37 -39.41 -6.89
N ASN A 110 34.84 -39.08 -8.07
CA ASN A 110 35.62 -39.09 -9.30
C ASN A 110 36.74 -38.02 -9.29
N ARG A 111 36.44 -36.82 -8.78
CA ARG A 111 37.43 -35.75 -8.57
C ARG A 111 38.52 -36.20 -7.60
N ASP A 112 38.16 -36.84 -6.50
CA ASP A 112 39.12 -37.30 -5.50
C ASP A 112 40.01 -38.43 -6.01
N LEU A 113 39.45 -39.34 -6.83
CA LEU A 113 40.22 -40.34 -7.55
C LEU A 113 41.24 -39.68 -8.49
N ALA A 114 40.78 -38.73 -9.33
CA ALA A 114 41.66 -38.01 -10.24
C ALA A 114 42.75 -37.21 -9.50
N ALA A 115 42.43 -36.68 -8.31
CA ALA A 115 43.38 -35.95 -7.48
C ALA A 115 44.45 -36.88 -6.89
N ALA A 116 44.04 -38.05 -6.40
CA ALA A 116 44.95 -39.08 -5.90
C ALA A 116 45.87 -39.60 -7.01
N ASP A 117 45.33 -39.80 -8.23
CA ASP A 117 46.12 -40.20 -9.38
C ASP A 117 47.11 -39.11 -9.79
N PHE A 118 46.68 -37.85 -9.91
CA PHE A 118 47.60 -36.75 -10.21
C PHE A 118 48.75 -36.67 -9.19
N LYS A 119 48.45 -36.78 -7.89
CA LYS A 119 49.47 -36.81 -6.84
C LYS A 119 50.47 -37.95 -7.03
N ARG A 120 49.98 -39.17 -7.29
CA ARG A 120 50.82 -40.36 -7.51
C ARG A 120 51.74 -40.18 -8.72
N TYR A 121 51.21 -39.67 -9.83
CA TYR A 121 51.98 -39.45 -11.05
C TYR A 121 52.97 -38.29 -10.92
N LYS A 122 52.63 -37.25 -10.14
CA LYS A 122 53.56 -36.18 -9.81
C LYS A 122 54.80 -36.73 -9.08
N GLU A 123 54.60 -37.57 -8.07
CA GLU A 123 55.69 -38.23 -7.35
C GLU A 123 56.54 -39.14 -8.25
N LEU A 124 55.96 -39.79 -9.26
CA LEU A 124 56.69 -40.59 -10.24
C LEU A 124 57.49 -39.73 -11.22
N ARG A 125 56.97 -38.57 -11.63
CA ARG A 125 57.72 -37.59 -12.42
C ARG A 125 58.87 -37.03 -11.62
N ASP A 126 58.69 -36.69 -10.34
CA ASP A 126 59.77 -36.15 -9.51
C ASP A 126 60.97 -37.12 -9.44
N LYS A 127 60.72 -38.42 -9.64
CA LYS A 127 61.72 -39.49 -9.76
C LYS A 127 62.10 -39.86 -11.21
N GLU A 128 61.67 -39.07 -12.20
CA GLU A 128 61.96 -39.23 -13.64
C GLU A 128 61.43 -40.53 -14.29
N PHE A 129 60.44 -41.21 -13.69
CA PHE A 129 59.88 -42.46 -14.22
C PHE A 129 58.81 -42.27 -15.31
N ILE A 130 58.31 -41.05 -15.52
CA ILE A 130 57.28 -40.74 -16.53
C ILE A 130 57.61 -39.46 -17.29
N SER A 131 57.02 -39.29 -18.48
CA SER A 131 57.15 -38.08 -19.28
C SER A 131 56.27 -36.93 -18.77
N GLY A 132 56.64 -35.69 -19.09
CA GLY A 132 55.84 -34.50 -18.77
C GLY A 132 54.44 -34.53 -19.41
N ALA A 133 54.33 -35.09 -20.63
CA ALA A 133 53.06 -35.23 -21.33
C ALA A 133 52.06 -36.15 -20.59
N GLU A 134 52.54 -37.20 -19.92
CA GLU A 134 51.66 -38.07 -19.11
C GLU A 134 51.18 -37.36 -17.84
N LEU A 135 52.05 -36.56 -17.20
CA LEU A 135 51.64 -35.74 -16.04
C LEU A 135 50.59 -34.70 -16.43
N GLU A 136 50.79 -34.01 -17.56
CA GLU A 136 49.89 -32.98 -18.07
C GLU A 136 48.53 -33.56 -18.50
N ARG A 137 48.51 -34.80 -19.03
CA ARG A 137 47.27 -35.55 -19.27
C ARG A 137 46.50 -35.80 -17.97
N ARG A 138 47.19 -36.23 -16.90
CA ARG A 138 46.57 -36.46 -15.58
C ARG A 138 46.08 -35.17 -14.94
N GLU A 139 46.82 -34.08 -15.08
CA GLU A 139 46.39 -32.75 -14.63
C GLU A 139 45.11 -32.30 -15.35
N SER A 140 45.05 -32.50 -16.67
CA SER A 140 43.87 -32.19 -17.47
C SER A 140 42.66 -33.04 -17.05
N SER A 141 42.86 -34.32 -16.75
CA SER A 141 41.79 -35.19 -16.22
C SER A 141 41.30 -34.72 -14.84
N LEU A 142 42.19 -34.30 -13.95
CA LEU A 142 41.82 -33.70 -12.66
C LEU A 142 41.01 -32.41 -12.85
N LYS A 143 41.46 -31.52 -13.73
CA LYS A 143 40.72 -30.27 -14.05
C LYS A 143 39.33 -30.57 -14.59
N ALA A 144 39.19 -31.53 -15.50
CA ALA A 144 37.90 -31.94 -16.04
C ALA A 144 36.98 -32.52 -14.94
N ALA A 145 37.51 -33.38 -14.06
CA ALA A 145 36.75 -33.93 -12.95
C ALA A 145 36.35 -32.87 -11.92
N GLN A 146 37.22 -31.89 -11.66
CA GLN A 146 36.92 -30.73 -10.82
C GLN A 146 35.78 -29.89 -11.40
N SER A 147 35.82 -29.57 -12.69
CA SER A 147 34.75 -28.84 -13.36
C SER A 147 33.42 -29.62 -13.33
N GLN A 148 33.47 -30.94 -13.48
CA GLN A 148 32.26 -31.76 -13.38
C GLN A 148 31.65 -31.76 -11.97
N PHE A 149 32.49 -31.72 -10.93
CA PHE A 149 32.03 -31.60 -9.54
C PHE A 149 31.41 -30.23 -9.25
N GLU A 150 31.99 -29.14 -9.79
CA GLU A 150 31.46 -27.78 -9.61
C GLU A 150 30.13 -27.54 -10.35
N GLN A 151 29.85 -28.33 -11.39
CA GLN A 151 28.59 -28.26 -12.15
C GLN A 151 27.44 -29.08 -11.53
N ALA A 152 27.75 -30.02 -10.63
CA ALA A 152 26.80 -30.94 -10.02
C ALA A 152 26.13 -30.31 -8.78
#